data_AF-A0AAU7B1D7-F1
#
_entry.id   AF-A0AAU7B1D7-F1
#
_cell.length_a   1.000
_cell.length_b   1.000
_cell.length_c   1.000
_cell.angle_alpha   90.00
_cell.angle_beta   90.00
_cell.angle_gamma   90.00
#
_symmetry.space_group_name_H-M   'P 1'
#
loop_
_entity.id
_entity.type
_entity.pdbx_description
1 polymer ?
#
loop_
_entity_poly.entity_id
_entity_poly.type
_entity_poly.pdbx_seq_one_letter_code
_entity_poly.pdbx_strand_id
1 'polypeptide(L)'
;MSSRRLVPSLVAVLIAASTLSACGGDDGDGSSTGKDAAVSTGTVASTPTAGVAAIPADAVATVGGEPITRATLDHWVAVVRRAAPATAGQPASSRKAAAKGFRDQALQFLISGIRITREAERRGLTVTAAEIDKAFAAEKQRSYPKAADFQRFLKSSGMTPADLRRRVELNVSSSKLQAAVAKGTQQQKGAALDRFTREFTRRWRAQTFCRADLAVADCANFRGTAGAQATPSSP
;
A
#
# COMPACT_ATOMS: atom_id res chain seq x y z
N MET A 1 -33.62 -25.66 19.49
CA MET A 1 -32.60 -25.59 20.56
C MET A 1 -31.71 -24.39 20.27
N SER A 2 -32.04 -23.25 20.88
CA SER A 2 -31.30 -21.98 20.75
C SER A 2 -30.21 -21.91 21.80
N SER A 3 -28.95 -21.76 21.38
CA SER A 3 -27.86 -21.40 22.28
C SER A 3 -27.38 -19.99 21.95
N ARG A 4 -28.01 -19.01 22.60
CA ARG A 4 -27.49 -17.65 22.74
C ARG A 4 -26.15 -17.73 23.47
N ARG A 5 -25.05 -17.29 22.85
CA ARG A 5 -23.80 -17.03 23.56
C ARG A 5 -23.73 -15.54 23.88
N LEU A 6 -23.77 -15.25 25.18
CA LEU A 6 -23.65 -13.93 25.78
C LEU A 6 -22.23 -13.39 25.60
N VAL A 7 -22.15 -12.13 25.19
CA VAL A 7 -20.97 -11.26 25.23
C VAL A 7 -20.82 -10.71 26.66
N PRO A 8 -19.60 -10.55 27.18
CA PRO A 8 -19.32 -9.55 28.20
C PRO A 8 -18.49 -8.42 27.61
N SER A 9 -19.15 -7.28 27.35
CA SER A 9 -18.53 -5.95 27.38
C SER A 9 -18.26 -5.59 28.83
N LEU A 10 -17.09 -5.02 29.14
CA LEU A 10 -16.67 -4.30 30.36
C LEU A 10 -15.14 -4.11 30.21
N VAL A 11 -14.46 -2.95 30.31
CA VAL A 11 -14.70 -1.64 30.93
C VAL A 11 -13.85 -0.59 30.17
N ALA A 12 -14.33 0.65 30.25
CA ALA A 12 -13.82 1.87 29.67
C ALA A 12 -12.60 2.50 30.41
N VAL A 13 -11.82 3.27 29.64
CA VAL A 13 -11.18 4.57 29.99
C VAL A 13 -10.02 4.60 31.00
N LEU A 14 -8.87 5.12 30.54
CA LEU A 14 -8.26 6.33 31.13
C LEU A 14 -7.27 6.99 30.14
N ILE A 15 -7.64 8.20 29.73
CA ILE A 15 -6.83 9.15 28.98
C ILE A 15 -5.87 9.79 29.97
N ALA A 16 -4.56 9.71 29.73
CA ALA A 16 -3.58 10.60 30.33
C ALA A 16 -2.97 11.47 29.23
N ALA A 17 -3.43 12.72 29.17
CA ALA A 17 -2.75 13.79 28.48
C ALA A 17 -1.48 14.13 29.28
N SER A 18 -0.35 14.23 28.60
CA SER A 18 0.85 14.86 29.17
C SER A 18 1.46 15.76 28.11
N THR A 19 1.68 16.98 28.54
CA THR A 19 1.93 18.21 27.81
C THR A 19 3.31 18.27 27.19
N LEU A 20 3.40 19.06 26.12
CA LEU A 20 4.63 19.47 25.45
C LEU A 20 5.61 20.10 26.45
N SER A 21 6.88 19.70 26.37
CA SER A 21 8.00 20.55 26.75
C SER A 21 8.88 20.74 25.53
N ALA A 22 9.01 22.00 25.14
CA ALA A 22 9.90 22.51 24.11
C ALA A 22 11.19 23.03 24.76
N CYS A 23 12.32 22.65 24.18
CA CYS A 23 13.65 23.28 24.24
C CYS A 23 14.30 22.91 22.90
N GLY A 24 14.87 23.77 22.06
CA GLY A 24 15.45 25.10 22.27
C GLY A 24 16.93 25.04 21.85
N GLY A 25 17.30 25.76 20.77
CA GLY A 25 18.68 26.10 20.31
C GLY A 25 19.51 24.94 19.74
N ASP A 26 20.46 25.12 18.81
CA ASP A 26 21.08 26.30 18.21
C ASP A 26 21.91 25.87 16.97
N ASP A 27 22.51 26.85 16.28
CA ASP A 27 23.06 26.84 14.93
C ASP A 27 24.25 25.90 14.63
N GLY A 28 24.40 25.54 13.35
CA GLY A 28 25.54 24.77 12.83
C GLY A 28 25.78 24.99 11.35
N ASP A 29 26.80 25.81 11.07
CA ASP A 29 27.27 26.36 9.80
C ASP A 29 27.63 25.31 8.71
N GLY A 30 27.66 25.78 7.47
CA GLY A 30 27.70 24.97 6.26
C GLY A 30 29.06 24.41 5.84
N SER A 31 29.03 23.62 4.78
CA SER A 31 30.10 23.60 3.78
C SER A 31 29.60 22.99 2.48
N SER A 32 29.47 23.83 1.47
CA SER A 32 29.29 23.47 0.08
C SER A 32 30.64 23.04 -0.52
N THR A 33 30.73 21.80 -1.00
CA THR A 33 31.73 21.43 -2.01
C THR A 33 31.02 20.74 -3.17
N GLY A 34 30.89 21.50 -4.26
CA GLY A 34 30.47 20.98 -5.54
C GLY A 34 31.55 20.08 -6.13
N LYS A 35 31.11 18.97 -6.72
CA LYS A 35 31.84 18.28 -7.77
C LYS A 35 30.86 17.94 -8.87
N ASP A 36 31.07 18.61 -10.00
CA ASP A 36 30.44 18.37 -11.28
C ASP A 36 30.64 16.92 -11.72
N ALA A 37 29.57 16.30 -12.20
CA ALA A 37 29.68 15.14 -13.08
C ALA A 37 28.47 15.06 -14.02
N ALA A 38 28.74 15.44 -15.26
CA ALA A 38 28.12 14.95 -16.50
C ALA A 38 26.60 15.11 -16.67
N VAL A 39 26.24 16.24 -17.26
CA VAL A 39 25.06 16.40 -18.12
C VAL A 39 25.15 15.40 -19.27
N SER A 40 24.24 14.44 -19.32
CA SER A 40 23.99 13.61 -20.51
C SER A 40 22.81 14.23 -21.26
N THR A 41 23.11 14.95 -22.34
CA THR A 41 22.11 15.44 -23.30
C THR A 41 21.63 14.27 -24.17
N GLY A 42 20.45 13.75 -23.84
CA GLY A 42 19.69 12.84 -24.69
C GLY A 42 18.33 13.45 -25.07
N THR A 43 18.24 13.98 -26.28
CA THR A 43 17.03 14.25 -27.09
C THR A 43 16.19 12.95 -27.15
N VAL A 44 14.86 12.88 -26.98
CA VAL A 44 13.79 13.57 -27.72
C VAL A 44 12.50 13.60 -26.91
N ALA A 45 11.76 14.68 -27.10
CA ALA A 45 10.37 14.82 -26.72
C ALA A 45 9.52 13.75 -27.42
N SER A 46 8.91 12.87 -26.62
CA SER A 46 7.64 12.27 -26.98
C SER A 46 6.56 13.20 -26.42
N THR A 47 5.84 13.87 -27.29
CA THR A 47 4.56 14.51 -26.95
C THR A 47 3.65 13.42 -26.38
N PRO A 48 3.22 13.49 -25.10
CA PRO A 48 2.21 12.56 -24.63
C PRO A 48 0.91 12.94 -25.32
N THR A 49 0.52 12.15 -26.32
CA THR A 49 -0.89 12.02 -26.66
C THR A 49 -1.59 11.66 -25.35
N ALA A 50 -2.36 12.60 -24.82
CA ALA A 50 -3.25 12.34 -23.70
C ALA A 50 -4.26 11.29 -24.17
N GLY A 51 -4.03 10.01 -23.85
CA GLY A 51 -4.92 8.95 -24.30
C GLY A 51 -4.32 7.56 -24.15
N VAL A 52 -4.56 6.95 -22.99
CA VAL A 52 -4.23 5.57 -22.63
C VAL A 52 -2.73 5.32 -22.47
N ALA A 53 -2.26 5.28 -21.21
CA ALA A 53 -0.92 4.75 -20.92
C ALA A 53 -0.83 3.33 -21.48
N ALA A 54 -0.04 3.13 -22.53
CA ALA A 54 0.23 1.81 -23.06
C ALA A 54 0.93 0.99 -21.97
N ILE A 55 0.37 -0.16 -21.61
CA ILE A 55 0.98 -1.04 -20.62
C ILE A 55 2.23 -1.68 -21.27
N PRO A 56 3.45 -1.50 -20.69
CA PRO A 56 4.67 -2.12 -21.20
C PRO A 56 4.55 -3.64 -21.36
N ALA A 57 5.27 -4.24 -22.31
CA ALA A 57 5.11 -5.65 -22.67
C ALA A 57 5.29 -6.62 -21.49
N ASP A 58 6.24 -6.32 -20.60
CA ASP A 58 6.55 -7.08 -19.39
C ASP A 58 5.64 -6.71 -18.18
N ALA A 59 4.81 -5.67 -18.33
CA ALA A 59 3.90 -5.19 -17.30
C ALA A 59 2.49 -5.77 -17.41
N VAL A 60 1.88 -5.94 -16.23
CA VAL A 60 0.50 -6.39 -16.05
C VAL A 60 -0.48 -5.23 -15.81
N ALA A 61 0.03 -4.10 -15.32
CA ALA A 61 -0.73 -2.89 -15.10
C ALA A 61 0.18 -1.66 -15.08
N THR A 62 -0.40 -0.48 -15.20
CA THR A 62 0.25 0.82 -14.96
C THR A 62 -0.62 1.65 -14.01
N VAL A 63 -0.03 2.27 -13.00
CA VAL A 63 -0.71 3.12 -12.01
C VAL A 63 -0.05 4.49 -12.01
N GLY A 64 -0.72 5.50 -12.56
CA GLY A 64 -0.14 6.84 -12.70
C GLY A 64 1.14 6.88 -13.55
N GLY A 65 1.25 5.95 -14.51
CA GLY A 65 2.44 5.78 -15.35
C GLY A 65 3.49 4.80 -14.79
N GLU A 66 3.40 4.40 -13.51
CA GLU A 66 4.32 3.41 -12.94
C GLU A 66 3.90 1.97 -13.30
N PRO A 67 4.77 1.17 -13.92
CA PRO A 67 4.44 -0.19 -14.31
C PRO A 67 4.49 -1.17 -13.12
N ILE A 68 3.51 -2.07 -13.06
CA ILE A 68 3.57 -3.29 -12.25
C ILE A 68 4.02 -4.40 -13.18
N THR A 69 5.26 -4.91 -13.00
CA THR A 69 5.81 -5.97 -13.85
C THR A 69 5.19 -7.33 -13.53
N ARG A 70 5.20 -8.25 -14.51
CA ARG A 70 4.77 -9.64 -14.33
C ARG A 70 5.57 -10.34 -13.22
N ALA A 71 6.89 -10.13 -13.19
CA ALA A 71 7.75 -10.68 -12.14
C ALA A 71 7.35 -10.20 -10.74
N THR A 72 7.00 -8.92 -10.59
CA THR A 72 6.52 -8.37 -9.32
C THR A 72 5.20 -9.02 -8.91
N LEU A 73 4.25 -9.14 -9.84
CA LEU A 73 2.98 -9.82 -9.57
C LEU A 73 3.21 -11.28 -9.16
N ASP A 74 4.03 -12.02 -9.88
CA ASP A 74 4.28 -13.45 -9.63
C ASP A 74 4.92 -13.68 -8.25
N HIS A 75 5.85 -12.81 -7.83
CA HIS A 75 6.41 -12.80 -6.48
C HIS A 75 5.30 -12.65 -5.42
N TRP A 76 4.45 -11.63 -5.54
CA TRP A 76 3.39 -11.39 -4.56
C TRP A 76 2.29 -12.44 -4.59
N VAL A 77 2.01 -13.07 -5.73
CA VAL A 77 1.13 -14.24 -5.82
C VAL A 77 1.70 -15.41 -5.03
N ALA A 78 3.01 -15.66 -5.10
CA ALA A 78 3.65 -16.72 -4.33
C ALA A 78 3.57 -16.44 -2.82
N VAL A 79 3.77 -15.19 -2.39
CA VAL A 79 3.62 -14.76 -1.00
C VAL A 79 2.18 -14.95 -0.51
N VAL A 80 1.19 -14.46 -1.27
CA VAL A 80 -0.24 -14.61 -0.92
C VAL A 80 -0.63 -16.09 -0.82
N ARG A 81 -0.19 -16.92 -1.77
CA ARG A 81 -0.49 -18.36 -1.77
C ARG A 81 0.11 -19.07 -0.56
N ARG A 82 1.31 -18.70 -0.10
CA ARG A 82 1.95 -19.30 1.09
C ARG A 82 1.23 -18.94 2.39
N ALA A 83 0.58 -17.79 2.44
CA ALA A 83 -0.23 -17.35 3.58
C ALA A 83 -1.63 -17.97 3.60
N ALA A 84 -2.12 -18.48 2.46
CA ALA A 84 -3.44 -19.06 2.33
C ALA A 84 -3.50 -20.51 2.87
N PRO A 85 -4.70 -20.99 3.29
CA PRO A 85 -4.90 -22.40 3.63
C PRO A 85 -4.53 -23.33 2.46
N ALA A 86 -4.04 -24.53 2.78
CA ALA A 86 -3.67 -25.51 1.77
C ALA A 86 -4.88 -25.88 0.89
N THR A 87 -4.70 -25.83 -0.42
CA THR A 87 -5.73 -26.24 -1.41
C THR A 87 -5.47 -27.64 -1.97
N ALA A 88 -4.54 -28.39 -1.39
CA ALA A 88 -4.26 -29.77 -1.79
C ALA A 88 -5.50 -30.65 -1.54
N GLY A 89 -5.81 -31.54 -2.48
CA GLY A 89 -7.01 -32.38 -2.40
C GLY A 89 -8.34 -31.71 -2.80
N GLN A 90 -8.34 -30.40 -3.07
CA GLN A 90 -9.55 -29.71 -3.56
C GLN A 90 -9.81 -29.96 -5.06
N PRO A 91 -11.08 -29.88 -5.50
CA PRO A 91 -11.45 -29.96 -6.92
C PRO A 91 -10.66 -28.97 -7.78
N ALA A 92 -10.44 -29.32 -9.06
CA ALA A 92 -9.68 -28.48 -9.99
C ALA A 92 -10.30 -27.08 -10.18
N SER A 93 -11.63 -26.99 -10.21
CA SER A 93 -12.38 -25.73 -10.27
C SER A 93 -12.09 -24.84 -9.07
N SER A 94 -12.14 -25.39 -7.85
CA SER A 94 -11.83 -24.67 -6.61
C SER A 94 -10.39 -24.19 -6.58
N ARG A 95 -9.43 -25.03 -6.99
CA ARG A 95 -8.01 -24.63 -7.09
C ARG A 95 -7.79 -23.51 -8.11
N LYS A 96 -8.49 -23.55 -9.25
CA LYS A 96 -8.44 -22.47 -10.26
C LYS A 96 -9.02 -21.16 -9.73
N ALA A 97 -10.15 -21.24 -9.03
CA ALA A 97 -10.75 -20.06 -8.38
C ALA A 97 -9.81 -19.46 -7.31
N ALA A 98 -9.18 -20.29 -6.48
CA ALA A 98 -8.19 -19.85 -5.50
C ALA A 98 -6.97 -19.18 -6.17
N ALA A 99 -6.42 -19.79 -7.23
CA ALA A 99 -5.31 -19.21 -7.98
C ALA A 99 -5.65 -17.83 -8.57
N LYS A 100 -6.88 -17.66 -9.08
CA LYS A 100 -7.37 -16.35 -9.51
C LYS A 100 -7.47 -15.38 -8.33
N GLY A 101 -8.07 -15.80 -7.21
CA GLY A 101 -8.19 -14.97 -6.01
C GLY A 101 -6.84 -14.48 -5.48
N PHE A 102 -5.81 -15.35 -5.46
CA PHE A 102 -4.46 -14.95 -5.05
C PHE A 102 -3.86 -13.91 -5.99
N ARG A 103 -4.11 -14.05 -7.30
CA ARG A 103 -3.67 -13.09 -8.31
C ARG A 103 -4.35 -11.73 -8.13
N ASP A 104 -5.67 -11.72 -7.97
CA ASP A 104 -6.44 -10.51 -7.78
C ASP A 104 -6.01 -9.79 -6.48
N GLN A 105 -5.81 -10.54 -5.39
CA GLN A 105 -5.36 -9.99 -4.12
C GLN A 105 -3.95 -9.40 -4.20
N ALA A 106 -3.01 -10.09 -4.86
CA ALA A 106 -1.66 -9.58 -5.07
C ALA A 106 -1.66 -8.31 -5.93
N LEU A 107 -2.45 -8.28 -7.01
CA LEU A 107 -2.57 -7.12 -7.87
C LEU A 107 -3.22 -5.93 -7.15
N GLN A 108 -4.28 -6.15 -6.37
CA GLN A 108 -4.91 -5.12 -5.55
C GLN A 108 -3.94 -4.53 -4.52
N PHE A 109 -3.13 -5.36 -3.85
CA PHE A 109 -2.10 -4.88 -2.93
C PHE A 109 -1.09 -3.97 -3.64
N LEU A 110 -0.58 -4.39 -4.80
CA LEU A 110 0.40 -3.63 -5.58
C LEU A 110 -0.17 -2.30 -6.08
N ILE A 111 -1.39 -2.33 -6.64
CA ILE A 111 -2.09 -1.13 -7.09
C ILE A 111 -2.31 -0.17 -5.92
N SER A 112 -2.82 -0.66 -4.79
CA SER A 112 -3.08 0.17 -3.60
C SER A 112 -1.80 0.81 -3.08
N GLY A 113 -0.70 0.04 -3.05
CA GLY A 113 0.59 0.54 -2.59
C GLY A 113 1.12 1.71 -3.42
N ILE A 114 1.09 1.59 -4.76
CA ILE A 114 1.51 2.68 -5.65
C ILE A 114 0.60 3.89 -5.47
N ARG A 115 -0.73 3.72 -5.40
CA ARG A 115 -1.65 4.85 -5.25
C ARG A 115 -1.42 5.64 -3.97
N ILE A 116 -1.19 4.95 -2.85
CA ILE A 116 -0.98 5.57 -1.54
C ILE A 116 0.34 6.35 -1.54
N THR A 117 1.43 5.74 -1.97
CA THR A 117 2.76 6.38 -2.01
C THR A 117 2.76 7.58 -2.95
N ARG A 118 2.21 7.42 -4.16
CA ARG A 118 2.10 8.52 -5.12
C ARG A 118 1.16 9.65 -4.67
N GLU A 119 0.07 9.35 -3.96
CA GLU A 119 -0.77 10.40 -3.40
C GLU A 119 -0.07 11.17 -2.28
N ALA A 120 0.74 10.49 -1.47
CA ALA A 120 1.57 11.13 -0.47
C ALA A 120 2.58 12.07 -1.14
N GLU A 121 3.31 11.60 -2.16
CA GLU A 121 4.24 12.41 -2.97
C GLU A 121 3.53 13.62 -3.60
N ARG A 122 2.36 13.43 -4.22
CA ARG A 122 1.57 14.49 -4.84
C ARG A 122 1.14 15.59 -3.86
N ARG A 123 1.13 15.30 -2.56
CA ARG A 123 0.80 16.24 -1.48
C ARG A 123 2.03 16.77 -0.74
N GLY A 124 3.24 16.47 -1.22
CA GLY A 124 4.49 16.86 -0.58
C GLY A 124 4.78 16.10 0.72
N LEU A 125 4.16 14.93 0.93
CA LEU A 125 4.33 14.09 2.12
C LEU A 125 5.41 13.03 1.87
N THR A 126 6.66 13.46 1.69
CA THR A 126 7.78 12.56 1.42
C THR A 126 8.01 11.59 2.57
N VAL A 127 8.17 10.30 2.27
CA VAL A 127 8.63 9.27 3.22
C VAL A 127 10.12 9.04 2.99
N THR A 128 10.92 9.25 4.02
CA THR A 128 12.37 9.09 3.93
C THR A 128 12.81 7.66 4.27
N ALA A 129 13.99 7.26 3.77
CA ALA A 129 14.59 5.97 4.13
C ALA A 129 14.74 5.81 5.66
N ALA A 130 15.14 6.88 6.36
CA ALA A 130 15.28 6.88 7.81
C ALA A 130 13.95 6.63 8.55
N GLU A 131 12.84 7.19 8.05
CA GLU A 131 11.52 6.90 8.61
C GLU A 131 11.11 5.44 8.41
N ILE A 132 11.41 4.88 7.23
CA ILE A 132 11.16 3.47 6.93
C ILE A 132 12.02 2.57 7.82
N ASP A 133 13.32 2.87 7.96
CA ASP A 133 14.25 2.13 8.82
C ASP A 133 13.78 2.12 10.27
N LYS A 134 13.43 3.28 10.81
CA LYS A 134 12.96 3.44 12.17
C LYS A 134 11.67 2.65 12.41
N ALA A 135 10.68 2.80 11.53
CA ALA A 135 9.41 2.11 11.65
C ALA A 135 9.57 0.59 11.49
N PHE A 136 10.41 0.14 10.55
CA PHE A 136 10.71 -1.27 10.34
C PHE A 136 11.42 -1.89 11.54
N ALA A 137 12.40 -1.21 12.12
CA ALA A 137 13.08 -1.67 13.32
C ALA A 137 12.10 -1.80 14.51
N ALA A 138 11.23 -0.80 14.71
CA ALA A 138 10.22 -0.83 15.77
C ALA A 138 9.21 -1.98 15.58
N GLU A 139 8.71 -2.18 14.36
CA GLU A 139 7.78 -3.26 14.05
C GLU A 139 8.45 -4.63 14.23
N LYS A 140 9.67 -4.80 13.71
CA LYS A 140 10.44 -6.02 13.86
C LYS A 140 10.70 -6.34 15.33
N GLN A 141 11.08 -5.36 16.15
CA GLN A 141 11.31 -5.57 17.58
C GLN A 141 10.03 -5.99 18.31
N ARG A 142 8.89 -5.38 17.97
CA ARG A 142 7.59 -5.70 18.58
C ARG A 142 7.07 -7.08 18.20
N SER A 143 7.20 -7.45 16.92
CA SER A 143 6.64 -8.71 16.39
C SER A 143 7.61 -9.89 16.45
N TYR A 144 8.92 -9.63 16.43
CA TYR A 144 9.97 -10.64 16.39
C TYR A 144 11.16 -10.31 17.31
N PRO A 145 10.98 -10.35 18.65
CA PRO A 145 12.07 -10.13 19.60
C PRO A 145 13.25 -11.10 19.42
N LYS A 146 13.00 -12.28 18.82
CA LYS A 146 14.01 -13.28 18.51
C LYS A 146 14.34 -13.28 17.02
N ALA A 147 15.60 -13.07 16.68
CA ALA A 147 16.06 -13.07 15.29
C ALA A 147 15.73 -14.37 14.54
N ALA A 148 15.81 -15.53 15.24
CA ALA A 148 15.46 -16.82 14.66
C ALA A 148 13.98 -16.89 14.22
N ASP A 149 13.08 -16.24 14.94
CA ASP A 149 11.64 -16.27 14.65
C ASP A 149 11.34 -15.43 13.40
N PHE A 150 12.02 -14.29 13.27
CA PHE A 150 11.99 -13.46 12.06
C PHE A 150 12.48 -14.24 10.83
N GLN A 151 13.60 -14.95 10.95
CA GLN A 151 14.13 -15.75 9.84
C GLN A 151 13.20 -16.90 9.45
N ARG A 152 12.58 -17.58 10.44
CA ARG A 152 11.58 -18.61 10.16
C ARG A 152 10.37 -18.03 9.43
N PHE A 153 9.91 -16.85 9.82
CA PHE A 153 8.83 -16.16 9.14
C PHE A 153 9.16 -15.82 7.68
N LEU A 154 10.33 -15.25 7.40
CA LEU A 154 10.75 -14.96 6.02
C LEU A 154 10.77 -16.23 5.17
N LYS A 155 11.32 -17.32 5.71
CA LYS A 155 11.39 -18.61 5.02
C LYS A 155 10.02 -19.22 4.74
N SER A 156 9.09 -19.19 5.70
CA SER A 156 7.77 -19.79 5.53
C SER A 156 6.87 -18.95 4.61
N SER A 157 6.85 -17.63 4.81
CA SER A 157 6.04 -16.70 4.02
C SER A 157 6.57 -16.48 2.60
N GLY A 158 7.88 -16.68 2.38
CA GLY A 158 8.55 -16.32 1.13
C GLY A 158 8.75 -14.81 0.96
N MET A 159 8.50 -14.00 1.98
CA MET A 159 8.78 -12.57 1.96
C MET A 159 10.27 -12.29 2.16
N THR A 160 10.71 -11.16 1.62
CA THR A 160 12.05 -10.60 1.80
C THR A 160 12.01 -9.39 2.76
N PRO A 161 13.15 -8.98 3.33
CA PRO A 161 13.21 -7.71 4.06
C PRO A 161 12.76 -6.49 3.23
N ALA A 162 12.98 -6.51 1.92
CA ALA A 162 12.53 -5.45 1.01
C ALA A 162 11.00 -5.39 0.90
N ASP A 163 10.33 -6.55 0.87
CA ASP A 163 8.85 -6.62 0.88
C ASP A 163 8.26 -6.02 2.14
N LEU A 164 8.89 -6.29 3.29
CA LEU A 164 8.45 -5.77 4.58
C LEU A 164 8.72 -4.26 4.70
N ARG A 165 9.87 -3.79 4.21
CA ARG A 165 10.17 -2.35 4.14
C ARG A 165 9.17 -1.62 3.26
N ARG A 166 8.79 -2.19 2.12
CA ARG A 166 7.71 -1.65 1.28
C ARG A 166 6.40 -1.59 2.05
N ARG A 167 6.01 -2.64 2.79
CA ARG A 167 4.81 -2.60 3.65
C ARG A 167 4.87 -1.48 4.70
N VAL A 168 6.03 -1.28 5.33
CA VAL A 168 6.26 -0.18 6.27
C VAL A 168 6.11 1.17 5.60
N GLU A 169 6.68 1.36 4.41
CA GLU A 169 6.53 2.58 3.62
C GLU A 169 5.06 2.89 3.31
N LEU A 170 4.27 1.87 2.94
CA LEU A 170 2.83 2.03 2.72
C LEU A 170 2.11 2.47 4.00
N ASN A 171 2.45 1.87 5.15
CA ASN A 171 1.86 2.22 6.44
C ASN A 171 2.19 3.67 6.82
N VAL A 172 3.47 4.07 6.73
CA VAL A 172 3.91 5.44 7.02
C VAL A 172 3.24 6.45 6.08
N SER A 173 3.18 6.15 4.78
CA SER A 173 2.50 6.98 3.79
C SER A 173 1.01 7.15 4.10
N SER A 174 0.33 6.06 4.43
CA SER A 174 -1.10 6.08 4.82
C SER A 174 -1.33 6.92 6.08
N SER A 175 -0.49 6.75 7.11
CA SER A 175 -0.60 7.55 8.34
C SER A 175 -0.38 9.04 8.07
N LYS A 176 0.60 9.41 7.25
CA LYS A 176 0.83 10.80 6.85
C LYS A 176 -0.36 11.39 6.09
N LEU A 177 -0.93 10.63 5.15
CA LEU A 177 -2.12 11.06 4.40
C LEU A 177 -3.33 11.28 5.30
N GLN A 178 -3.61 10.34 6.21
CA GLN A 178 -4.70 10.47 7.17
C GLN A 178 -4.51 11.69 8.08
N ALA A 179 -3.31 11.90 8.61
CA ALA A 179 -3.00 13.08 9.44
C ALA A 179 -3.14 14.41 8.66
N ALA A 180 -2.75 14.42 7.38
CA ALA A 180 -2.86 15.60 6.54
C ALA A 180 -4.32 15.96 6.20
N VAL A 181 -5.19 14.96 6.06
CA VAL A 181 -6.60 15.11 5.66
C VAL A 181 -7.54 15.33 6.85
N ALA A 182 -7.33 14.61 7.95
CA ALA A 182 -8.26 14.55 9.07
C ALA A 182 -7.94 15.61 10.15
N LYS A 183 -8.21 16.88 9.83
CA LYS A 183 -8.05 18.02 10.76
C LYS A 183 -9.41 18.46 11.35
N GLY A 184 -9.39 19.09 12.53
CA GLY A 184 -10.58 19.66 13.18
C GLY A 184 -11.31 18.72 14.14
N THR A 185 -12.60 18.98 14.37
CA THR A 185 -13.50 18.16 15.19
C THR A 185 -13.73 16.77 14.58
N GLN A 186 -14.26 15.82 15.35
CA GLN A 186 -14.53 14.47 14.85
C GLN A 186 -15.45 14.47 13.61
N GLN A 187 -16.48 15.31 13.62
CA GLN A 187 -17.38 15.47 12.46
C GLN A 187 -16.65 16.03 11.24
N GLN A 188 -15.78 17.03 11.44
CA GLN A 188 -14.97 17.60 10.36
C GLN A 188 -13.98 16.58 9.78
N LYS A 189 -13.35 15.77 10.64
CA LYS A 189 -12.46 14.68 10.23
C LYS A 189 -13.19 13.65 9.37
N GLY A 190 -14.38 13.20 9.79
CA GLY A 190 -15.20 12.28 9.02
C GLY A 190 -15.52 12.82 7.63
N ALA A 191 -16.08 14.03 7.56
CA ALA A 191 -16.41 14.67 6.28
C ALA A 191 -15.20 14.89 5.37
N ALA A 192 -14.03 15.22 5.94
CA ALA A 192 -12.78 15.38 5.19
C ALA A 192 -12.26 14.06 4.63
N LEU A 193 -12.31 12.99 5.42
CA LEU A 193 -11.88 11.65 5.00
C LEU A 193 -12.80 11.07 3.92
N ASP A 194 -14.11 11.30 4.02
CA ASP A 194 -15.08 10.88 3.02
C ASP A 194 -14.84 11.57 1.68
N ARG A 195 -14.64 12.89 1.71
CA ARG A 195 -14.30 13.68 0.52
C ARG A 195 -12.99 13.19 -0.09
N PHE A 196 -11.95 12.99 0.73
CA PHE A 196 -10.67 12.47 0.30
C PHE A 196 -10.81 11.11 -0.37
N THR A 197 -11.52 10.17 0.24
CA THR A 197 -11.69 8.80 -0.30
C THR A 197 -12.36 8.83 -1.66
N ARG A 198 -13.43 9.63 -1.84
CA ARG A 198 -14.11 9.77 -3.14
C ARG A 198 -13.19 10.34 -4.21
N GLU A 199 -12.46 11.41 -3.89
CA GLU A 199 -11.54 12.05 -4.84
C GLU A 199 -10.33 11.17 -5.17
N PHE A 200 -9.77 10.51 -4.15
CA PHE A 200 -8.67 9.56 -4.26
C PHE A 200 -9.05 8.41 -5.19
N THR A 201 -10.17 7.74 -4.93
CA THR A 201 -10.66 6.63 -5.75
C THR A 201 -10.91 7.09 -7.18
N ARG A 202 -11.60 8.22 -7.38
CA ARG A 202 -11.86 8.76 -8.72
C ARG A 202 -10.56 9.03 -9.49
N ARG A 203 -9.61 9.73 -8.85
CA ARG A 203 -8.32 10.11 -9.44
C ARG A 203 -7.50 8.89 -9.82
N TRP A 204 -7.36 7.95 -8.91
CA TRP A 204 -6.44 6.84 -9.09
C TRP A 204 -7.02 5.73 -9.95
N ARG A 205 -8.35 5.52 -9.92
CA ARG A 205 -9.00 4.63 -10.88
C ARG A 205 -8.80 5.12 -12.31
N ALA A 206 -8.99 6.41 -12.58
CA ALA A 206 -8.78 7.00 -13.91
C ALA A 206 -7.34 6.88 -14.44
N GLN A 207 -6.37 6.66 -13.55
CA GLN A 207 -4.94 6.54 -13.88
C GLN A 207 -4.41 5.10 -13.76
N THR A 208 -5.28 4.12 -13.51
CA THR A 208 -4.87 2.73 -13.37
C THR A 208 -5.38 1.92 -14.55
N PHE A 209 -4.48 1.35 -15.34
CA PHE A 209 -4.81 0.49 -16.48
C PHE A 209 -4.22 -0.89 -16.26
N CYS A 210 -5.00 -1.93 -16.50
CA CYS A 210 -4.60 -3.32 -16.29
C CYS A 210 -4.69 -4.08 -17.61
N ARG A 211 -3.89 -5.14 -17.80
CA ARG A 211 -4.08 -6.06 -18.94
C ARG A 211 -5.50 -6.61 -18.90
N ALA A 212 -6.08 -6.89 -20.08
CA ALA A 212 -7.51 -7.24 -20.18
C ALA A 212 -7.89 -8.49 -19.36
N ASP A 213 -6.99 -9.48 -19.28
CA ASP A 213 -7.15 -10.71 -18.50
C ASP A 213 -6.94 -10.53 -16.99
N LEU A 214 -6.47 -9.36 -16.57
CA LEU A 214 -6.12 -9.01 -15.19
C LEU A 214 -6.88 -7.78 -14.67
N ALA A 215 -7.84 -7.26 -15.43
CA ALA A 215 -8.59 -6.10 -15.01
C ALA A 215 -9.44 -6.44 -13.77
N VAL A 216 -9.25 -5.65 -12.71
CA VAL A 216 -10.02 -5.67 -11.45
C VAL A 216 -10.79 -4.36 -11.30
N ALA A 217 -11.75 -4.28 -10.36
CA ALA A 217 -12.62 -3.10 -10.18
C ALA A 217 -11.88 -1.75 -10.04
N ASP A 218 -10.65 -1.82 -9.53
CA ASP A 218 -9.75 -0.69 -9.39
C ASP A 218 -9.20 -0.13 -10.72
N CYS A 219 -9.24 -0.88 -11.82
CA CYS A 219 -8.71 -0.43 -13.10
C CYS A 219 -9.74 0.40 -13.89
N ALA A 220 -9.28 1.46 -14.57
CA ALA A 220 -10.09 2.29 -15.48
C ALA A 220 -10.79 1.47 -16.56
N ASN A 221 -10.09 0.45 -17.07
CA ASN A 221 -10.55 -0.41 -18.16
C ASN A 221 -11.29 -1.68 -17.69
N PHE A 222 -11.69 -1.75 -16.41
CA PHE A 222 -12.51 -2.84 -15.90
C PHE A 222 -13.92 -2.80 -16.51
N ARG A 223 -14.34 -3.92 -17.12
CA ARG A 223 -15.65 -4.07 -17.77
C ARG A 223 -16.60 -5.04 -17.04
N GLY A 224 -16.25 -5.48 -15.83
CA GLY A 224 -17.15 -6.29 -15.00
C GLY A 224 -18.29 -5.45 -14.41
N THR A 225 -19.36 -6.10 -13.97
CA THR A 225 -20.49 -5.42 -13.32
C THR A 225 -20.00 -4.72 -12.06
N ALA A 226 -20.06 -3.38 -12.04
CA ALA A 226 -19.61 -2.52 -10.95
C ALA A 226 -20.46 -2.62 -9.66
N GLY A 227 -21.13 -3.76 -9.42
CA GLY A 227 -22.15 -3.92 -8.37
C GLY A 227 -21.84 -4.95 -7.28
N ALA A 228 -20.69 -5.64 -7.30
CA ALA A 228 -20.46 -6.75 -6.37
C ALA A 228 -19.62 -6.43 -5.12
N GLN A 229 -18.83 -5.35 -5.06
CA GLN A 229 -17.96 -5.09 -3.90
C GLN A 229 -17.81 -3.59 -3.62
N ALA A 230 -18.82 -3.04 -2.97
CA ALA A 230 -18.71 -1.84 -2.15
C ALA A 230 -19.40 -2.12 -0.81
N THR A 231 -18.94 -3.15 -0.10
CA THR A 231 -19.18 -3.25 1.33
C THR A 231 -17.85 -3.02 2.05
N PRO A 232 -17.75 -2.00 2.91
CA PRO A 232 -16.61 -1.91 3.81
C PRO A 232 -16.78 -2.99 4.87
N SER A 233 -16.08 -4.11 4.72
CA SER A 233 -15.81 -4.99 5.87
C SER A 233 -14.64 -4.39 6.66
N SER A 234 -14.97 -3.46 7.56
CA SER A 234 -14.15 -3.23 8.76
C SER A 234 -14.47 -4.31 9.80
N PRO A 235 -13.48 -4.71 10.64
CA PRO A 235 -13.76 -5.47 11.86
C PRO A 235 -14.59 -4.66 12.86
#